data_AF-A0A7S4NPP1-F1
#
_entry.id   AF-A0A7S4NPP1-F1
#
_cell.length_a   1.000
_cell.length_b   1.000
_cell.length_c   1.000
_cell.angle_alpha   90.00
_cell.angle_beta   90.00
_cell.angle_gamma   90.00
#
_symmetry.space_group_name_H-M   'P 1'
#
loop_
_entity.id
_entity.type
_entity.pdbx_description
1 polymer ?
#
loop_
_entity_poly.entity_id
_entity_poly.type
_entity_poly.pdbx_seq_one_letter_code
_entity_poly.pdbx_strand_id
1 'polypeptide(L)'
;MKAVDPNEVIEAMSGLYQILLAVIATLRLKFAAAVTLGCSIGDMFHASIHVHARPLLEKNISPEYHKWIDPGIKYSSQAVGVFLAWILQRIMSAIHCSLRGAFLFVSSSQDALVKLGYISSPVLEKDSTLFSGAVMLLALIGFLSQASYGFGLPFPLNLLFLPVYVLEFVITQMIGSV
;
A
#
# COMPACT_ATOMS: atom_id res chain seq x y z
N MET A 1 -8.40 28.41 33.61
CA MET A 1 -8.14 27.23 32.77
C MET A 1 -9.07 26.12 33.29
N LYS A 2 -10.07 25.69 32.52
CA LYS A 2 -10.92 24.55 32.91
C LYS A 2 -10.02 23.32 32.96
N ALA A 3 -9.87 22.71 34.13
CA ALA A 3 -9.16 21.46 34.26
C ALA A 3 -9.94 20.40 33.47
N VAL A 4 -9.25 19.74 32.52
CA VAL A 4 -9.81 18.63 31.75
C VAL A 4 -10.11 17.49 32.72
N ASP A 5 -11.29 16.86 32.62
CA ASP A 5 -11.62 15.71 33.46
C ASP A 5 -10.70 14.53 33.09
N PRO A 6 -9.87 14.04 34.03
CA PRO A 6 -8.95 12.95 33.75
C PRO A 6 -9.67 11.67 33.32
N ASN A 7 -10.91 11.44 33.74
CA ASN A 7 -11.68 10.26 33.34
C ASN A 7 -12.09 10.32 31.87
N GLU A 8 -12.50 11.50 31.38
CA GLU A 8 -12.81 11.71 29.96
C GLU A 8 -11.57 11.47 29.08
N VAL A 9 -10.38 11.88 29.55
CA VAL A 9 -9.13 11.64 28.82
C VAL A 9 -8.79 10.15 28.78
N ILE A 10 -8.94 9.43 29.90
CA ILE A 10 -8.67 7.99 29.95
C ILE A 10 -9.64 7.22 29.04
N GLU A 11 -10.92 7.61 29.02
CA GLU A 11 -11.92 7.01 28.14
C GLU A 11 -11.58 7.26 26.66
N ALA A 12 -11.23 8.49 26.30
CA ALA A 12 -10.81 8.83 24.94
C ALA A 12 -9.54 8.06 24.52
N MET A 13 -8.57 7.93 25.41
CA MET A 13 -7.34 7.16 25.17
C MET A 13 -7.62 5.67 24.99
N SER A 14 -8.54 5.10 25.78
CA SER A 14 -8.98 3.71 25.62
C SER A 14 -9.67 3.50 24.26
N GLY A 15 -10.54 4.43 23.85
CA GLY A 15 -11.18 4.40 22.53
C GLY A 15 -10.17 4.45 21.38
N LEU A 16 -9.17 5.34 21.46
CA LEU A 16 -8.08 5.41 20.48
C LEU A 16 -7.29 4.09 20.39
N TYR A 17 -7.00 3.46 21.52
CA TYR A 17 -6.30 2.17 21.55
C TYR A 17 -7.13 1.05 20.90
N GLN A 18 -8.44 1.00 21.16
CA GLN A 18 -9.32 0.01 20.53
C GLN A 18 -9.39 0.19 19.00
N ILE A 19 -9.47 1.44 18.53
CA ILE A 19 -9.42 1.76 17.10
C ILE A 19 -8.09 1.27 16.49
N LEU A 20 -6.98 1.53 17.17
CA LEU A 20 -5.65 1.09 16.73
C LEU A 20 -5.58 -0.45 16.62
N LEU A 21 -6.07 -1.19 17.62
CA LEU A 21 -6.12 -2.65 17.58
C LEU A 21 -7.01 -3.17 16.45
N ALA A 22 -8.16 -2.54 16.19
CA ALA A 22 -9.04 -2.91 15.09
C ALA A 22 -8.37 -2.71 13.72
N VAL A 23 -7.60 -1.62 13.56
CA VAL A 23 -6.80 -1.38 12.35
C VAL A 23 -5.73 -2.47 12.19
N ILE A 24 -4.99 -2.82 13.25
CA ILE A 24 -3.97 -3.87 13.22
C ILE A 24 -4.58 -5.22 12.82
N ALA A 25 -5.71 -5.61 13.42
CA ALA A 25 -6.40 -6.85 13.09
C ALA A 25 -6.78 -6.91 11.60
N THR A 26 -7.29 -5.79 11.05
CA THR A 26 -7.64 -5.69 9.63
C THR A 26 -6.41 -5.79 8.73
N LEU A 27 -5.29 -5.15 9.12
CA LEU A 27 -4.04 -5.20 8.36
C LEU A 27 -3.44 -6.61 8.34
N ARG A 28 -3.48 -7.33 9.47
CA ARG A 28 -3.02 -8.74 9.54
C ARG A 28 -3.83 -9.65 8.63
N LEU A 29 -5.15 -9.49 8.61
CA LEU A 29 -6.02 -10.26 7.71
C LEU A 29 -5.67 -10.01 6.24
N LYS A 30 -5.47 -8.73 5.86
CA LYS A 30 -5.08 -8.36 4.49
C LYS A 30 -3.68 -8.88 4.12
N PHE A 31 -2.73 -8.81 5.04
CA PHE A 31 -1.38 -9.36 4.86
C PHE A 31 -1.44 -10.87 4.65
N ALA A 32 -2.14 -11.62 5.50
CA ALA A 32 -2.30 -13.06 5.38
C ALA A 32 -2.97 -13.47 4.05
N ALA A 33 -4.00 -12.71 3.63
CA ALA A 33 -4.65 -12.92 2.34
C ALA A 33 -3.69 -12.68 1.16
N ALA A 34 -2.88 -11.62 1.20
CA ALA A 34 -1.88 -11.32 0.17
C ALA A 34 -0.78 -12.39 0.09
N VAL A 35 -0.28 -12.87 1.24
CA VAL A 35 0.67 -13.99 1.30
C VAL A 35 0.05 -15.25 0.70
N THR A 36 -1.18 -15.58 1.06
CA THR A 36 -1.89 -16.76 0.54
C THR A 36 -2.03 -16.69 -0.98
N LEU A 37 -2.43 -15.53 -1.51
CA LEU A 37 -2.53 -15.31 -2.95
C LEU A 37 -1.16 -15.43 -3.62
N GLY A 38 -0.11 -14.86 -3.03
CA GLY A 38 1.26 -14.97 -3.51
C GLY A 38 1.78 -16.40 -3.54
N CYS A 39 1.51 -17.19 -2.49
CA CYS A 39 1.83 -18.62 -2.45
C CYS A 39 1.11 -19.39 -3.55
N SER A 40 -0.18 -19.12 -3.78
CA SER A 40 -0.94 -19.74 -4.88
C SER A 40 -0.34 -19.42 -6.25
N ILE A 41 0.08 -18.17 -6.49
CA ILE A 41 0.80 -17.79 -7.72
C ILE A 41 2.13 -18.55 -7.81
N GLY A 42 2.89 -18.64 -6.72
CA GLY A 42 4.16 -19.37 -6.68
C GLY A 42 4.03 -20.88 -6.91
N ASP A 43 2.94 -21.48 -6.44
CA ASP A 43 2.62 -22.89 -6.69
C ASP A 43 2.28 -23.14 -8.17
N MET A 44 1.65 -22.19 -8.86
CA MET A 44 1.43 -22.29 -10.31
C MET A 44 2.75 -22.31 -11.09
N PHE A 45 3.74 -21.51 -10.67
CA PHE A 45 5.05 -21.48 -11.29
C PHE A 45 5.97 -22.63 -10.87
N HIS A 46 5.70 -23.26 -9.72
CA HIS A 46 6.51 -24.36 -9.19
C HIS A 46 6.67 -25.49 -10.20
N ALA A 47 5.59 -25.92 -10.87
CA ALA A 47 5.65 -27.00 -11.86
C ALA A 47 6.61 -26.67 -13.02
N SER A 48 6.60 -25.44 -13.52
CA SER A 48 7.49 -25.00 -14.61
C SER A 48 8.94 -24.85 -14.16
N ILE A 49 9.16 -24.36 -12.94
CA ILE A 49 10.50 -24.15 -12.37
C ILE A 49 11.12 -25.50 -11.99
N HIS A 50 10.35 -26.41 -11.40
CA HIS A 50 10.81 -27.71 -10.92
C HIS A 50 11.43 -28.56 -12.03
N VAL A 51 10.78 -28.63 -13.20
CA VAL A 51 11.28 -29.36 -14.38
C VAL A 51 12.68 -28.91 -14.82
N HIS A 52 12.98 -27.61 -14.69
CA HIS A 52 14.26 -27.03 -15.14
C HIS A 52 15.31 -26.95 -14.02
N ALA A 53 14.89 -26.61 -12.80
CA ALA A 53 15.77 -26.36 -11.68
C ALA A 53 16.27 -27.65 -11.00
N ARG A 54 15.43 -28.69 -10.93
CA ARG A 54 15.77 -29.97 -10.28
C ARG A 54 16.99 -30.67 -10.90
N PRO A 55 17.08 -30.90 -12.22
CA PRO A 55 18.25 -31.57 -12.81
C PRO A 55 19.54 -30.75 -12.68
N LEU A 56 19.44 -29.42 -12.65
CA LEU A 56 20.60 -28.53 -12.45
C LEU A 56 21.11 -28.56 -11.01
N LEU A 57 20.20 -28.68 -10.04
CA LEU A 57 20.55 -28.73 -8.61
C LEU A 57 21.09 -30.12 -8.21
N GLU A 58 20.51 -31.21 -8.71
CA GLU A 58 21.01 -32.58 -8.48
C GLU A 58 22.42 -32.81 -9.03
N LYS A 59 22.82 -32.09 -10.08
CA LYS A 59 24.17 -32.20 -10.66
C LYS A 59 25.25 -31.47 -9.84
N ASN A 60 24.89 -30.41 -9.13
CA ASN A 60 25.86 -29.51 -8.47
C ASN A 60 25.89 -29.65 -6.94
N ILE A 61 24.93 -30.34 -6.34
CA ILE A 61 24.78 -30.47 -4.88
C ILE A 61 25.20 -31.89 -4.44
N SER A 62 25.88 -32.00 -3.29
CA SER A 62 26.30 -33.29 -2.76
C SER A 62 25.10 -34.12 -2.28
N PRO A 63 25.17 -35.46 -2.34
CA PRO A 63 24.00 -36.31 -2.21
C PRO A 63 23.27 -36.25 -0.87
N GLU A 64 23.94 -35.76 0.17
CA GLU A 64 23.37 -35.53 1.50
C GLU A 64 22.27 -34.46 1.50
N TYR A 65 22.37 -33.45 0.62
CA TYR A 65 21.46 -32.30 0.58
C TYR A 65 20.33 -32.42 -0.44
N HIS A 66 20.26 -33.49 -1.24
CA HIS A 66 19.16 -33.70 -2.21
C HIS A 66 17.77 -33.61 -1.57
N LYS A 67 17.67 -33.96 -0.28
CA LYS A 67 16.45 -33.87 0.54
C LYS A 67 15.86 -32.46 0.61
N TRP A 68 16.70 -31.43 0.47
CA TRP A 68 16.33 -30.02 0.56
C TRP A 68 16.01 -29.38 -0.78
N ILE A 69 16.25 -30.07 -1.90
CA ILE A 69 16.03 -29.52 -3.24
C ILE A 69 14.54 -29.28 -3.48
N ASP A 70 13.71 -30.30 -3.31
CA ASP A 70 12.27 -30.17 -3.55
C ASP A 70 11.62 -29.13 -2.61
N PRO A 71 11.88 -29.11 -1.28
CA PRO A 71 11.45 -28.02 -0.41
C PRO A 71 11.99 -26.65 -0.82
N GLY A 72 13.28 -26.55 -1.19
CA GLY A 72 13.93 -25.29 -1.56
C GLY A 72 13.33 -24.67 -2.83
N ILE A 73 13.04 -25.48 -3.85
CA ILE A 73 12.37 -25.04 -5.07
C ILE A 73 10.96 -24.54 -4.75
N LYS A 74 10.21 -25.26 -3.90
CA LYS A 74 8.86 -24.83 -3.50
C LYS A 74 8.85 -23.53 -2.72
N TYR A 75 9.68 -23.40 -1.68
CA TYR A 75 9.73 -22.19 -0.88
C TYR A 75 10.23 -20.99 -1.69
N SER A 76 11.20 -21.19 -2.59
CA SER A 76 11.68 -20.11 -3.46
C SER A 76 10.62 -19.68 -4.47
N SER A 77 9.87 -20.60 -5.09
CA SER A 77 8.79 -20.24 -6.01
C SER A 77 7.65 -19.49 -5.30
N GLN A 78 7.30 -19.92 -4.09
CA GLN A 78 6.32 -19.22 -3.24
C GLN A 78 6.80 -17.84 -2.81
N ALA A 79 8.08 -17.69 -2.41
CA ALA A 79 8.65 -16.40 -2.06
C ALA A 79 8.64 -15.41 -3.24
N VAL A 80 8.93 -15.89 -4.47
CA VAL A 80 8.82 -15.07 -5.68
C VAL A 80 7.35 -14.68 -5.95
N GLY A 81 6.41 -15.62 -5.80
CA GLY A 81 4.97 -15.35 -5.96
C GLY A 81 4.46 -14.29 -4.98
N VAL A 82 4.88 -14.39 -3.70
CA VAL A 82 4.65 -13.39 -2.65
C VAL A 82 5.25 -12.04 -3.05
N PHE A 83 6.51 -12.00 -3.46
CA PHE A 83 7.16 -10.74 -3.90
C PHE A 83 6.43 -10.06 -5.06
N LEU A 84 5.99 -10.83 -6.06
CA LEU A 84 5.19 -10.31 -7.18
C LEU A 84 3.84 -9.78 -6.73
N ALA A 85 3.14 -10.49 -5.85
CA ALA A 85 1.87 -10.03 -5.29
C ALA A 85 2.04 -8.68 -4.56
N TRP A 86 3.14 -8.50 -3.84
CA TRP A 86 3.47 -7.22 -3.20
C TRP A 86 3.70 -6.08 -4.21
N ILE A 87 4.39 -6.34 -5.31
CA ILE A 87 4.59 -5.34 -6.38
C ILE A 87 3.24 -4.92 -6.97
N LEU A 88 2.40 -5.90 -7.31
CA LEU A 88 1.07 -5.63 -7.88
C LEU A 88 0.19 -4.85 -6.91
N GLN A 89 0.18 -5.23 -5.63
CA GLN A 89 -0.56 -4.52 -4.60
C GLN A 89 -0.10 -3.06 -4.48
N ARG A 90 1.22 -2.82 -4.53
CA ARG A 90 1.79 -1.46 -4.49
C ARG A 90 1.37 -0.62 -5.70
N ILE A 91 1.39 -1.21 -6.90
CA ILE A 91 0.93 -0.53 -8.13
C ILE A 91 -0.55 -0.15 -8.01
N MET A 92 -1.41 -1.09 -7.57
CA MET A 92 -2.84 -0.83 -7.39
C MET A 92 -3.08 0.30 -6.39
N SER A 93 -2.42 0.26 -5.23
CA SER A 93 -2.51 1.32 -4.24
C SER A 93 -2.09 2.68 -4.80
N ALA A 94 -1.00 2.74 -5.55
CA ALA A 94 -0.52 3.98 -6.16
C ALA A 94 -1.50 4.58 -7.17
N ILE A 95 -2.10 3.73 -8.02
CA ILE A 95 -3.14 4.14 -8.98
C ILE A 95 -4.37 4.69 -8.23
N HIS A 96 -4.83 3.99 -7.19
CA HIS A 96 -5.97 4.45 -6.40
C HIS A 96 -5.69 5.78 -5.67
N CYS A 97 -4.50 5.92 -5.08
CA CYS A 97 -4.08 7.14 -4.42
C CYS A 97 -3.98 8.31 -5.41
N SER A 98 -3.41 8.10 -6.59
CA SER A 98 -3.28 9.16 -7.59
C SER A 98 -4.64 9.60 -8.15
N LEU A 99 -5.54 8.66 -8.46
CA LEU A 99 -6.89 8.96 -8.92
C LEU A 99 -7.69 9.74 -7.87
N ARG A 100 -7.67 9.28 -6.62
CA ARG A 100 -8.42 9.92 -5.54
C ARG A 100 -7.84 11.30 -5.20
N GLY A 101 -6.51 11.41 -5.17
CA GLY A 101 -5.81 12.68 -4.98
C GLY A 101 -6.13 13.68 -6.10
N ALA A 102 -6.10 13.25 -7.36
CA ALA A 102 -6.46 14.08 -8.50
C ALA A 102 -7.91 14.57 -8.45
N PHE A 103 -8.86 13.67 -8.16
CA PHE A 103 -10.26 14.02 -7.99
C PHE A 103 -10.46 15.09 -6.92
N LEU A 104 -9.86 14.89 -5.74
CA LEU A 104 -9.93 15.84 -4.63
C LEU A 104 -9.28 17.16 -4.98
N PHE A 105 -8.14 17.14 -5.66
CA PHE A 105 -7.43 18.34 -6.07
C PHE A 105 -8.28 19.19 -7.03
N VAL A 106 -8.80 18.59 -8.11
CA VAL A 106 -9.60 19.31 -9.11
C VAL A 106 -10.90 19.83 -8.50
N SER A 107 -11.62 18.98 -7.74
CA SER A 107 -12.89 19.39 -7.11
C SER A 107 -12.71 20.44 -6.01
N SER A 108 -11.70 20.31 -5.16
CA SER A 108 -11.47 21.27 -4.07
C SER A 108 -10.90 22.59 -4.59
N SER A 109 -10.10 22.57 -5.66
CA SER A 109 -9.54 23.79 -6.25
C SER A 109 -10.63 24.70 -6.81
N GLN A 110 -11.60 24.13 -7.55
CA GLN A 110 -12.73 24.92 -8.04
C GLN A 110 -13.62 25.41 -6.90
N ASP A 111 -13.89 24.56 -5.89
CA ASP A 111 -14.71 24.94 -4.74
C ASP A 111 -14.03 26.07 -3.93
N ALA A 112 -12.69 26.06 -3.83
CA ALA A 112 -11.92 27.12 -3.19
C ALA A 112 -11.94 28.44 -4.00
N LEU A 113 -11.82 28.37 -5.33
CA LEU A 113 -11.86 29.54 -6.21
C LEU A 113 -13.24 30.22 -6.22
N VAL A 114 -14.31 29.45 -6.14
CA VAL A 114 -15.68 29.97 -5.98
C VAL A 114 -15.84 30.66 -4.62
N LYS A 115 -15.34 30.05 -3.53
CA LYS A 115 -15.38 30.66 -2.19
C LYS A 115 -14.60 31.96 -2.09
N LEU A 116 -13.50 32.08 -2.84
CA LEU A 116 -12.68 33.29 -2.90
C LEU A 116 -13.26 34.38 -3.82
N GLY A 117 -14.37 34.10 -4.52
CA GLY A 117 -15.05 35.07 -5.38
C GLY A 117 -14.37 35.33 -6.72
N TYR A 118 -13.36 34.55 -7.10
CA TYR A 118 -12.69 34.67 -8.40
C TYR A 118 -13.54 34.13 -9.56
N ILE A 119 -14.47 33.22 -9.28
CA ILE A 119 -15.34 32.59 -10.29
C ILE A 119 -16.77 32.46 -9.74
N SER A 120 -17.77 32.84 -10.53
CA SER A 120 -19.20 32.83 -10.13
C SER A 120 -19.81 31.43 -10.05
N SER A 121 -19.23 30.43 -10.72
CA SER A 121 -19.68 29.04 -10.71
C SER A 121 -18.50 28.10 -10.98
N PRO A 122 -18.57 26.82 -10.55
CA PRO A 122 -17.53 25.85 -10.90
C PRO A 122 -17.41 25.72 -12.42
N VAL A 123 -16.20 25.92 -12.96
CA VAL A 123 -15.91 25.90 -14.40
C VAL A 123 -16.01 24.49 -14.98
N LEU A 124 -15.71 23.46 -14.17
CA LEU A 124 -15.77 22.07 -14.57
C LEU A 124 -16.87 21.36 -13.78
N GLU A 125 -17.96 21.02 -14.47
CA GLU A 125 -18.97 20.13 -13.90
C GLU A 125 -18.36 18.77 -13.56
N LYS A 126 -18.66 18.26 -12.36
CA LYS A 126 -18.09 17.01 -11.85
C LYS A 126 -18.43 15.79 -12.72
N ASP A 127 -19.52 15.86 -13.48
CA ASP A 127 -19.96 14.82 -14.44
C ASP A 127 -19.45 15.06 -15.87
N SER A 128 -18.74 16.17 -16.12
CA SER A 128 -18.23 16.48 -17.45
C SER A 128 -17.09 15.54 -17.85
N THR A 129 -17.05 15.18 -19.12
CA THR A 129 -15.92 14.46 -19.73
C THR A 129 -14.62 15.24 -19.60
N LEU A 130 -14.68 16.58 -19.57
CA LEU A 130 -13.51 17.44 -19.35
C LEU A 130 -12.98 17.33 -17.91
N PHE A 131 -13.87 17.25 -16.91
CA PHE A 131 -13.47 17.02 -15.53
C PHE A 131 -12.81 15.65 -15.37
N SER A 132 -13.42 14.61 -15.93
CA SER A 132 -12.85 13.25 -15.93
C SER A 132 -11.49 13.19 -16.64
N GLY A 133 -11.35 13.89 -17.78
CA GLY A 133 -10.08 14.00 -18.50
C GLY A 133 -9.00 14.72 -17.68
N ALA A 134 -9.34 15.84 -17.04
CA ALA A 134 -8.42 16.57 -16.17
C ALA A 134 -7.96 15.72 -14.97
N VAL A 135 -8.90 15.02 -14.31
CA VAL A 135 -8.59 14.08 -13.23
C VAL A 135 -7.68 12.95 -13.72
N MET A 136 -7.95 12.37 -14.88
CA MET A 136 -7.13 11.28 -15.42
C MET A 136 -5.71 11.74 -15.76
N LEU A 137 -5.56 12.90 -16.41
CA LEU A 137 -4.25 13.48 -16.70
C LEU A 137 -3.46 13.75 -15.41
N LEU A 138 -4.09 14.37 -14.42
CA LEU A 138 -3.44 14.68 -13.15
C LEU A 138 -3.12 13.41 -12.35
N ALA A 139 -3.95 12.37 -12.45
CA ALA A 139 -3.71 11.06 -11.84
C ALA A 139 -2.56 10.32 -12.51
N LEU A 140 -2.40 10.42 -13.84
CA LEU A 140 -1.25 9.89 -14.57
C LEU A 140 0.05 10.57 -14.12
N ILE A 141 0.05 11.90 -14.04
CA ILE A 141 1.19 12.66 -13.51
C ILE A 141 1.49 12.25 -12.07
N GLY A 142 0.46 12.11 -11.23
CA GLY A 142 0.59 11.67 -9.85
C GLY A 142 1.16 10.26 -9.71
N PHE A 143 0.74 9.32 -10.56
CA PHE A 143 1.26 7.96 -10.59
C PHE A 143 2.71 7.90 -11.06
N LEU A 144 3.04 8.62 -12.14
CA LEU A 144 4.41 8.71 -12.64
C LEU A 144 5.34 9.34 -11.60
N SER A 145 4.89 10.40 -10.94
CA SER A 145 5.61 11.03 -9.82
C SER A 145 5.86 10.05 -8.68
N GLN A 146 4.84 9.31 -8.23
CA GLN A 146 5.00 8.26 -7.21
C GLN A 146 6.00 7.18 -7.64
N ALA A 147 5.97 6.75 -8.90
CA ALA A 147 6.92 5.78 -9.43
C ALA A 147 8.36 6.34 -9.49
N SER A 148 8.53 7.60 -9.91
CA SER A 148 9.84 8.28 -9.96
C SER A 148 10.46 8.48 -8.58
N TYR A 149 9.66 8.72 -7.55
CA TYR A 149 10.12 8.80 -6.16
C TYR A 149 10.20 7.43 -5.45
N GLY A 150 10.00 6.32 -6.17
CA GLY A 150 10.09 4.96 -5.62
C GLY A 150 9.03 4.65 -4.56
N PHE A 151 7.86 5.31 -4.61
CA PHE A 151 6.80 5.25 -3.60
C PHE A 151 7.20 5.80 -2.22
N GLY A 152 8.30 6.55 -2.14
CA GLY A 152 8.70 7.29 -0.94
C GLY A 152 8.10 8.70 -0.89
N LEU A 153 8.07 9.29 0.30
CA LEU A 153 7.70 10.70 0.50
C LEU A 153 8.92 11.60 0.28
N PRO A 154 8.96 12.44 -0.76
CA PRO A 154 10.04 13.39 -0.96
C PRO A 154 9.97 14.54 0.06
N PHE A 155 11.11 15.16 0.34
CA PHE A 155 11.16 16.41 1.12
C PHE A 155 10.52 17.56 0.32
N PRO A 156 9.68 18.45 0.91
CA PRO A 156 9.34 18.58 2.33
C PRO A 156 8.03 17.88 2.76
N LEU A 157 7.40 17.08 1.88
CA LEU A 157 6.12 16.41 2.20
C LEU A 157 6.23 15.49 3.43
N ASN A 158 7.40 14.90 3.66
CA ASN A 158 7.67 14.12 4.88
C ASN A 158 7.43 14.91 6.18
N LEU A 159 7.75 16.21 6.20
CA LEU A 159 7.52 17.06 7.37
C LEU A 159 6.03 17.41 7.52
N LEU A 160 5.35 17.69 6.40
CA LEU A 160 3.91 17.99 6.41
C LEU A 160 3.09 16.79 6.90
N PHE A 161 3.48 15.57 6.50
CA PHE A 161 2.83 14.32 6.87
C PHE A 161 3.48 13.62 8.08
N LEU A 162 4.27 14.33 8.89
CA LEU A 162 4.96 13.77 10.05
C LEU A 162 4.04 13.00 11.01
N PRO A 163 2.81 13.47 11.36
CA PRO A 163 1.92 12.70 12.23
C PRO A 163 1.52 11.34 11.63
N VAL A 164 1.33 11.28 10.31
CA VAL A 164 0.99 10.05 9.59
C VAL A 164 2.20 9.12 9.53
N TYR A 165 3.39 9.68 9.32
CA TYR A 165 4.65 8.93 9.29
C TYR A 165 4.94 8.23 10.64
N VAL A 166 4.71 8.93 11.76
CA VAL A 166 4.83 8.32 13.11
C VAL A 166 3.82 7.19 13.29
N LEU A 167 2.59 7.37 12.83
CA LEU A 167 1.55 6.34 12.92
C LEU A 167 1.90 5.11 12.08
N GLU A 168 2.40 5.29 10.85
CA GLU A 168 2.89 4.19 10.00
C GLU A 168 4.04 3.43 10.67
N PHE A 169 4.99 4.15 11.27
CA PHE A 169 6.09 3.54 12.03
C PHE A 169 5.57 2.68 13.17
N VAL A 170 4.67 3.21 13.99
CA VAL A 170 4.08 2.51 15.14
C VAL A 170 3.31 1.26 14.71
N ILE A 171 2.50 1.34 13.66
CA ILE A 171 1.77 0.19 13.11
C ILE A 171 2.74 -0.87 12.58
N THR A 172 3.79 -0.46 11.86
CA THR A 172 4.77 -1.39 11.28
C THR A 172 5.51 -2.17 12.36
N GLN A 173 5.94 -1.49 13.44
CA GLN A 173 6.60 -2.14 14.57
C GLN A 173 5.68 -3.16 15.26
N MET A 174 4.41 -2.81 15.49
CA MET A 174 3.45 -3.72 16.14
C MET A 174 3.02 -4.91 15.28
N ILE A 175 3.06 -4.79 13.95
CA ILE A 175 2.83 -5.92 13.06
C ILE A 175 4.07 -6.84 13.03
N GLY A 176 5.29 -6.27 13.04
CA GLY A 176 6.53 -7.03 12.98
C GLY A 176 7.01 -7.65 14.31
N SER A 177 6.43 -7.26 15.44
CA SER A 177 6.84 -7.73 16.77
C SER A 177 6.14 -9.02 17.25
N VAL A 178 5.55 -9.81 16.34
CA VAL A 178 4.88 -11.09 16.66
C VAL A 178 5.42 -12.20 15.77
#